data_AF-A0A8H8NTR2-F1
#
_entry.id   AF-A0A8H8NTR2-F1
#
_cell.length_a   1.000
_cell.length_b   1.000
_cell.length_c   1.000
_cell.angle_alpha   90.00
_cell.angle_beta   90.00
_cell.angle_gamma   90.00
#
_symmetry.space_group_name_H-M   'P 1'
#
loop_
_entity.id
_entity.type
_entity.pdbx_description
1 polymer ?
#
loop_
_entity_poly.entity_id
_entity_poly.type
_entity_poly.pdbx_seq_one_letter_code
_entity_poly.pdbx_strand_id
1 'polypeptide(L)'
;MHDLPASILVRYQSILFCTPNIRAIIKADKLVILESLEAETEHKDDSETSITVQNVVSDIQHIGSRVHDGHDNGGVTPFEFIVLESLLSQEIHHLSQTSSELTDRVNTLLSSMSSQDVISTAHMQEMIEVKDANEIFLRAATSVKDAISEVLSEPDDMRRMYLTGISAGRPREYGDDDEIELLLETYLKYSTSLTLTASRNLQRLNSASQHLTLLLSSTRNRLLHLEIRLEIAMLAMSAGALPAAIFGMNLTSHLEEHPWAFWAATVGIGMIAFIATQIGRYGLRKARRVKMEQAGLLAGSKHEISSLTHYP
;
A
#
# COMPACT_ATOMS: atom_id res chain seq x y z
N MET A 1 -14.31 4.67 7.08
CA MET A 1 -14.27 3.29 7.59
C MET A 1 -13.88 3.32 9.04
N HIS A 2 -14.80 2.96 9.95
CA HIS A 2 -14.46 2.78 11.36
C HIS A 2 -13.46 1.63 11.50
N ASP A 3 -12.49 1.79 12.41
CA ASP A 3 -11.41 0.85 12.71
C ASP A 3 -11.89 -0.36 13.57
N LEU A 4 -13.18 -0.71 13.45
CA LEU A 4 -13.77 -1.82 14.20
C LEU A 4 -13.57 -3.11 13.42
N PRO A 5 -12.91 -4.13 14.00
CA PRO A 5 -12.73 -5.40 13.34
C PRO A 5 -14.11 -6.05 13.12
N ALA A 6 -14.27 -6.67 11.96
CA ALA A 6 -15.39 -7.55 11.71
C ALA A 6 -15.37 -8.71 12.73
N SER A 7 -16.55 -9.08 13.21
CA SER A 7 -16.73 -10.25 14.08
C SER A 7 -18.08 -10.90 13.79
N ILE A 8 -18.10 -12.21 13.71
CA ILE A 8 -19.33 -13.01 13.68
C ILE A 8 -19.37 -13.78 14.99
N LEU A 9 -20.21 -13.35 15.93
CA LEU A 9 -20.29 -13.96 17.25
C LEU A 9 -21.55 -14.80 17.37
N VAL A 10 -21.36 -16.10 17.52
CA VAL A 10 -22.46 -17.04 17.74
C VAL A 10 -22.83 -17.08 19.23
N ARG A 11 -24.11 -16.89 19.54
CA ARG A 11 -24.68 -16.99 20.88
C ARG A 11 -25.86 -17.97 20.86
N TYR A 12 -26.29 -18.40 22.04
CA TYR A 12 -27.27 -19.50 22.22
C TYR A 12 -28.59 -19.35 21.44
N GLN A 13 -29.04 -18.12 21.14
CA GLN A 13 -30.28 -17.83 20.40
C GLN A 13 -30.14 -16.67 19.41
N SER A 14 -28.91 -16.27 19.09
CA SER A 14 -28.69 -15.15 18.18
C SER A 14 -27.28 -15.19 17.60
N ILE A 15 -27.15 -14.71 16.37
CA ILE A 15 -25.85 -14.44 15.75
C ILE A 15 -25.68 -12.93 15.70
N LEU A 16 -24.59 -12.43 16.27
CA LEU A 16 -24.20 -11.04 16.12
C LEU A 16 -23.27 -10.94 14.92
N PHE A 17 -23.69 -10.18 13.92
CA PHE A 17 -22.93 -9.90 12.71
C PHE A 17 -22.45 -8.46 12.76
N CYS A 18 -21.15 -8.25 12.91
CA CYS A 18 -20.53 -6.93 12.87
C CYS A 18 -19.50 -6.93 11.76
N THR A 19 -19.70 -6.12 10.73
CA THR A 19 -18.70 -5.80 9.70
C THR A 19 -18.48 -4.29 9.69
N PRO A 20 -17.45 -3.79 8.98
CA PRO A 20 -17.20 -2.35 8.89
C PRO A 20 -18.40 -1.55 8.39
N ASN A 21 -19.27 -2.15 7.56
CA ASN A 21 -20.39 -1.46 6.92
C ASN A 21 -21.76 -1.86 7.49
N ILE A 22 -21.89 -3.07 8.07
CA ILE A 22 -23.19 -3.61 8.49
C ILE A 22 -23.09 -4.14 9.91
N ARG A 23 -24.09 -3.82 10.74
CA ARG A 23 -24.26 -4.37 12.08
C ARG A 23 -25.64 -4.93 12.23
N ALA A 24 -25.74 -6.19 12.63
CA ALA A 24 -27.01 -6.87 12.73
C ALA A 24 -27.01 -7.94 13.83
N ILE A 25 -28.20 -8.16 14.40
CA ILE A 25 -28.51 -9.30 15.26
C ILE A 25 -29.50 -10.17 14.52
N ILE A 26 -29.10 -11.40 14.25
CA ILE A 26 -29.91 -12.42 13.58
C ILE A 26 -30.50 -13.31 14.66
N LYS A 27 -31.82 -13.53 14.61
CA LYS A 27 -32.55 -14.53 15.39
C LYS A 27 -33.29 -15.48 14.45
N ALA A 28 -33.85 -16.57 14.98
CA ALA A 28 -34.61 -17.56 14.19
C ALA A 28 -35.83 -16.96 13.46
N ASP A 29 -36.41 -15.88 14.00
CA ASP A 29 -37.68 -15.30 13.51
C ASP A 29 -37.57 -13.82 13.10
N LYS A 30 -36.46 -13.15 13.39
CA LYS A 30 -36.30 -11.71 13.14
C LYS A 30 -34.86 -11.29 12.91
N LEU A 31 -34.69 -10.26 12.10
CA LEU A 31 -33.43 -9.54 11.87
C LEU A 31 -33.54 -8.17 12.54
N VAL A 32 -32.54 -7.79 13.33
CA VAL A 32 -32.41 -6.43 13.88
C VAL A 32 -31.15 -5.82 13.29
N ILE A 33 -31.31 -4.86 12.38
CA ILE A 33 -30.18 -4.06 11.88
C ILE A 33 -29.91 -2.95 12.89
N LEU A 34 -28.68 -2.88 13.37
CA LEU A 34 -28.23 -1.85 14.28
C LEU A 34 -27.75 -0.68 13.42
N GLU A 35 -28.40 0.46 13.58
CA GLU A 35 -27.94 1.71 12.98
C GLU A 35 -26.49 1.96 13.42
N SER A 36 -25.63 2.24 12.43
CA SER A 36 -24.28 2.69 12.72
C SER A 36 -24.43 4.00 13.49
N LEU A 37 -23.97 4.06 14.75
CA LEU A 37 -23.79 5.34 15.45
C LEU A 37 -22.72 6.10 14.66
N GLU A 38 -23.14 6.82 13.63
CA GLU A 38 -22.34 7.86 13.04
C GLU A 38 -22.13 8.91 14.13
N ALA A 39 -20.90 8.96 14.64
CA ALA A 39 -20.49 10.05 15.50
C ALA A 39 -20.56 11.33 14.66
N GLU A 40 -21.60 12.12 14.93
CA GLU A 40 -21.68 13.57 14.75
C GLU A 40 -20.70 14.13 13.71
N THR A 41 -20.99 13.89 12.44
CA THR A 41 -20.51 14.78 11.38
C THR A 41 -21.70 15.16 10.55
N GLU A 42 -22.16 16.38 10.80
CA GLU A 42 -23.30 17.02 10.15
C GLU A 42 -23.24 16.79 8.63
N HIS A 43 -24.31 16.20 8.08
CA HIS A 43 -24.64 16.12 6.64
C HIS A 43 -23.89 15.07 5.79
N LYS A 44 -23.96 13.79 6.18
CA LYS A 44 -23.91 12.69 5.20
C LYS A 44 -25.06 11.70 5.41
N ASP A 45 -26.13 11.99 4.69
CA ASP A 45 -27.10 11.05 4.09
C ASP A 45 -27.68 9.91 4.95
N ASP A 46 -28.90 10.16 5.46
CA ASP A 46 -29.95 9.15 5.70
C ASP A 46 -30.21 8.21 4.48
N SER A 47 -29.60 8.50 3.33
CA SER A 47 -29.72 7.75 2.08
C SER A 47 -28.92 6.45 2.07
N GLU A 48 -27.67 6.40 2.56
CA GLU A 48 -26.84 5.19 2.42
C GLU A 48 -27.31 4.06 3.36
N THR A 49 -27.75 4.41 4.57
CA THR A 49 -28.37 3.47 5.53
C THR A 49 -29.74 3.00 5.04
N SER A 50 -30.55 3.89 4.46
CA SER A 50 -31.83 3.50 3.85
C SER A 50 -31.64 2.57 2.65
N ILE A 51 -30.62 2.81 1.82
CA ILE A 51 -30.27 1.95 0.68
C ILE A 51 -29.76 0.59 1.13
N THR A 52 -28.89 0.52 2.13
CA THR A 52 -28.38 -0.77 2.64
C THR A 52 -29.50 -1.60 3.26
N VAL A 53 -30.39 -0.99 4.05
CA VAL A 53 -31.58 -1.67 4.59
C VAL A 53 -32.52 -2.12 3.47
N GLN A 54 -32.77 -1.25 2.47
CA GLN A 54 -33.64 -1.59 1.34
C GLN A 54 -33.09 -2.74 0.49
N ASN A 55 -31.78 -2.75 0.24
CA ASN A 55 -31.10 -3.82 -0.51
C ASN A 55 -31.13 -5.15 0.24
N VAL A 56 -30.84 -5.13 1.55
CA VAL A 56 -30.92 -6.34 2.39
C VAL A 56 -32.36 -6.87 2.42
N VAL A 57 -33.36 -6.00 2.53
CA VAL A 57 -34.77 -6.41 2.51
C VAL A 57 -35.17 -6.99 1.14
N SER A 58 -34.72 -6.39 0.03
CA SER A 58 -35.00 -6.93 -1.31
C SER A 58 -34.30 -8.28 -1.55
N ASP A 59 -33.07 -8.44 -1.08
CA ASP A 59 -32.32 -9.68 -1.20
C ASP A 59 -32.97 -10.80 -0.39
N ILE A 60 -33.42 -10.51 0.85
CA ILE A 60 -34.17 -11.46 1.67
C ILE A 60 -35.48 -11.87 0.98
N GLN A 61 -36.19 -10.93 0.35
CA GLN A 61 -37.43 -11.23 -0.38
C GLN A 61 -37.17 -12.09 -1.63
N HIS A 62 -36.10 -11.79 -2.37
CA HIS A 62 -35.78 -12.46 -3.62
C HIS A 62 -35.16 -13.85 -3.38
N ILE A 63 -34.31 -14.01 -2.37
CA ILE A 63 -33.78 -15.32 -1.94
C ILE A 63 -34.92 -16.14 -1.34
N GLY A 64 -35.76 -15.53 -0.49
CA GLY A 64 -36.93 -16.18 0.10
C GLY A 64 -37.94 -16.69 -0.94
N SER A 65 -38.19 -15.93 -2.02
CA SER A 65 -39.09 -16.37 -3.10
C SER A 65 -38.49 -17.49 -3.96
N ARG A 66 -37.18 -17.45 -4.24
CA ARG A 66 -36.49 -18.51 -5.00
C ARG A 66 -36.50 -19.86 -4.28
N VAL A 67 -36.47 -19.84 -2.96
CA VAL A 67 -36.60 -21.04 -2.11
C VAL A 67 -38.05 -21.54 -2.06
N HIS A 68 -39.04 -20.65 -2.17
CA HIS A 68 -40.47 -21.03 -2.12
C HIS A 68 -41.00 -21.62 -3.44
N ASP A 69 -40.47 -21.21 -4.59
CA ASP A 69 -40.93 -21.67 -5.92
C ASP A 69 -40.19 -22.92 -6.44
N GLY A 70 -39.11 -23.36 -5.78
CA GLY A 70 -38.37 -24.58 -6.11
C GLY A 70 -39.06 -25.85 -5.57
N HIS A 71 -39.69 -26.62 -6.46
CA HIS A 71 -40.28 -27.94 -6.18
C HIS A 71 -39.36 -28.91 -5.38
N ASP A 72 -39.93 -29.52 -4.34
CA ASP A 72 -39.73 -30.90 -3.85
C ASP A 72 -38.31 -31.52 -3.97
N ASN A 73 -37.45 -31.35 -2.95
CA ASN A 73 -36.70 -32.44 -2.27
C ASN A 73 -35.61 -31.99 -1.26
N GLY A 74 -35.38 -30.70 -1.05
CA GLY A 74 -34.50 -30.19 0.01
C GLY A 74 -35.31 -29.31 0.96
N GLY A 75 -35.14 -29.46 2.27
CA GLY A 75 -35.90 -28.70 3.27
C GLY A 75 -35.84 -27.19 3.03
N VAL A 76 -36.90 -26.49 3.44
CA VAL A 76 -36.95 -25.01 3.44
C VAL A 76 -35.70 -24.49 4.15
N THR A 77 -34.86 -23.70 3.45
CA THR A 77 -33.65 -23.12 4.05
C THR A 77 -34.06 -22.26 5.25
N PRO A 78 -33.45 -22.46 6.43
CA PRO A 78 -33.81 -21.70 7.62
C PRO A 78 -33.69 -20.18 7.42
N PHE A 79 -34.56 -19.42 8.08
CA PHE A 79 -34.61 -17.95 7.98
C PHE A 79 -33.25 -17.31 8.30
N GLU A 80 -32.54 -17.84 9.30
CA GLU A 80 -31.22 -17.37 9.70
C GLU A 80 -30.19 -17.42 8.57
N PHE A 81 -30.26 -18.39 7.65
CA PHE A 81 -29.31 -18.55 6.56
C PHE A 81 -29.62 -17.64 5.40
N ILE A 82 -30.90 -17.43 5.09
CA ILE A 82 -31.33 -16.43 4.11
C ILE A 82 -30.83 -15.03 4.53
N VAL A 83 -31.00 -14.71 5.82
CA VAL A 83 -30.55 -13.44 6.38
C VAL A 83 -29.02 -13.35 6.37
N LEU A 84 -28.31 -14.38 6.83
CA LEU A 84 -26.85 -14.40 6.86
C LEU A 84 -26.26 -14.28 5.44
N GLU A 85 -26.81 -15.01 4.48
CA GLU A 85 -26.42 -14.94 3.06
C GLU A 85 -26.62 -13.53 2.51
N SER A 86 -27.77 -12.91 2.78
CA SER A 86 -28.06 -11.54 2.34
C SER A 86 -27.07 -10.52 2.92
N LEU A 87 -26.76 -10.64 4.22
CA LEU A 87 -25.81 -9.74 4.89
C LEU A 87 -24.37 -9.91 4.35
N LEU A 88 -23.92 -11.16 4.16
CA LEU A 88 -22.60 -11.46 3.59
C LEU A 88 -22.50 -11.02 2.13
N SER A 89 -23.55 -11.27 1.33
CA SER A 89 -23.64 -10.82 -0.06
C SER A 89 -23.52 -9.30 -0.15
N GLN A 90 -24.27 -8.56 0.67
CA GLN A 90 -24.21 -7.10 0.68
C GLN A 90 -22.84 -6.56 1.12
N GLU A 91 -22.23 -7.16 2.14
CA GLU A 91 -20.87 -6.78 2.58
C GLU A 91 -19.83 -7.02 1.47
N ILE A 92 -19.86 -8.18 0.82
CA ILE A 92 -18.95 -8.50 -0.29
C ILE A 92 -19.21 -7.59 -1.49
N HIS A 93 -20.46 -7.25 -1.79
CA HIS A 93 -20.79 -6.31 -2.86
C HIS A 93 -20.16 -4.93 -2.60
N HIS A 94 -20.32 -4.40 -1.38
CA HIS A 94 -19.73 -3.13 -0.99
C HIS A 94 -18.19 -3.15 -1.05
N LEU A 95 -17.56 -4.22 -0.54
CA LEU A 95 -16.11 -4.41 -0.66
C LEU A 95 -15.66 -4.54 -2.11
N SER A 96 -16.43 -5.20 -2.97
CA SER A 96 -16.12 -5.36 -4.40
C SER A 96 -16.18 -4.04 -5.16
N GLN A 97 -17.21 -3.23 -4.91
CA GLN A 97 -17.33 -1.90 -5.50
C GLN A 97 -16.13 -1.01 -5.09
N THR A 98 -15.81 -1.00 -3.80
CA THR A 98 -14.65 -0.25 -3.26
C THR A 98 -13.34 -0.74 -3.89
N SER A 99 -13.16 -2.06 -4.02
CA SER A 99 -11.99 -2.66 -4.67
C SER A 99 -11.85 -2.23 -6.14
N SER A 100 -12.97 -2.18 -6.88
CA SER A 100 -12.98 -1.74 -8.28
C SER A 100 -12.57 -0.27 -8.39
N GLU A 101 -13.16 0.60 -7.58
CA GLU A 101 -12.84 2.04 -7.57
C GLU A 101 -11.37 2.28 -7.23
N LEU A 102 -10.85 1.62 -6.18
CA LEU A 102 -9.43 1.74 -5.81
C LEU A 102 -8.51 1.18 -6.89
N THR A 103 -8.89 0.09 -7.56
CA THR A 103 -8.12 -0.48 -8.66
C THR A 103 -8.05 0.49 -9.85
N ASP A 104 -9.16 1.14 -10.17
CA ASP A 104 -9.22 2.15 -11.22
C ASP A 104 -8.35 3.36 -10.88
N ARG A 105 -8.43 3.87 -9.65
CA ARG A 105 -7.56 4.95 -9.14
C ARG A 105 -6.07 4.59 -9.22
N VAL A 106 -5.71 3.35 -8.89
CA VAL A 106 -4.32 2.87 -9.03
C VAL A 106 -3.90 2.82 -10.50
N ASN A 107 -4.77 2.34 -11.39
CA ASN A 107 -4.47 2.26 -12.82
C ASN A 107 -4.32 3.66 -13.44
N THR A 108 -5.19 4.60 -13.11
CA THR A 108 -5.11 5.99 -13.60
C THR A 108 -3.85 6.66 -13.10
N LEU A 109 -3.53 6.56 -11.81
CA LEU A 109 -2.32 7.14 -11.21
C LEU A 109 -1.05 6.57 -11.85
N LEU A 110 -0.95 5.24 -11.99
CA LEU A 110 0.23 4.63 -12.62
C LEU A 110 0.37 5.02 -14.09
N SER A 111 -0.75 5.20 -14.81
CA SER A 111 -0.74 5.64 -16.20
C SER A 111 -0.33 7.12 -16.36
N SER A 112 -0.78 8.00 -15.47
CA SER A 112 -0.42 9.42 -15.48
C SER A 112 1.06 9.62 -15.12
N MET A 113 1.57 8.82 -14.18
CA MET A 113 2.99 8.81 -13.82
C MET A 113 3.90 8.25 -14.92
N SER A 114 3.44 7.25 -15.67
CA SER A 114 4.21 6.66 -16.78
C SER A 114 4.31 7.58 -18.00
N SER A 115 3.27 8.40 -18.24
CA SER A 115 3.19 9.27 -19.42
C SER A 115 3.92 10.60 -19.28
N GLN A 116 4.22 11.06 -18.06
CA GLN A 116 4.93 12.31 -17.82
C GLN A 116 6.40 12.07 -17.43
N ASP A 117 7.32 12.63 -18.21
CA ASP A 117 8.77 12.56 -18.00
C ASP A 117 9.25 13.31 -16.73
N VAL A 118 8.39 14.13 -16.11
CA VAL A 118 8.70 14.92 -14.92
C VAL A 118 7.81 14.52 -13.76
N ILE A 119 8.40 13.90 -12.74
CA ILE A 119 7.70 13.47 -11.52
C ILE A 119 7.41 14.70 -10.66
N SER A 120 6.14 15.12 -10.63
CA SER A 120 5.66 16.18 -9.75
C SER A 120 5.53 15.71 -8.29
N THR A 121 5.72 16.62 -7.33
CA THR A 121 5.42 16.38 -5.91
C THR A 121 3.96 16.05 -5.67
N ALA A 122 3.05 16.53 -6.53
CA ALA A 122 1.62 16.23 -6.47
C ALA A 122 1.33 14.73 -6.69
N HIS A 123 1.97 14.08 -7.68
CA HIS A 123 1.77 12.65 -7.93
C HIS A 123 2.29 11.77 -6.78
N MET A 124 3.35 12.21 -6.09
CA MET A 124 3.83 11.49 -4.91
C MET A 124 2.84 11.56 -3.76
N GLN A 125 2.22 12.72 -3.54
CA GLN A 125 1.18 12.87 -2.53
C GLN A 125 -0.05 12.02 -2.87
N GLU A 126 -0.53 12.09 -4.12
CA GLU A 126 -1.65 11.27 -4.59
C GLU A 126 -1.36 9.77 -4.45
N MET A 127 -0.11 9.34 -4.70
CA MET A 127 0.30 7.96 -4.49
C MET A 127 0.27 7.53 -3.02
N ILE A 128 0.63 8.42 -2.10
CA ILE A 128 0.51 8.15 -0.66
C ILE A 128 -0.97 8.01 -0.28
N GLU A 129 -1.83 8.92 -0.73
CA GLU A 129 -3.26 8.89 -0.43
C GLU A 129 -3.94 7.63 -0.98
N VAL A 130 -3.63 7.23 -2.23
CA VAL A 130 -4.16 6.00 -2.84
C VAL A 130 -3.61 4.74 -2.14
N LYS A 131 -2.34 4.76 -1.69
CA LYS A 131 -1.74 3.67 -0.94
C LYS A 131 -2.43 3.50 0.41
N ASP A 132 -2.58 4.57 1.18
CA ASP A 132 -3.22 4.53 2.50
C ASP A 132 -4.67 4.03 2.38
N ALA A 133 -5.41 4.48 1.36
CA ALA A 133 -6.76 3.99 1.10
C ALA A 133 -6.79 2.48 0.78
N ASN A 134 -5.84 1.97 -0.01
CA ASN A 134 -5.72 0.53 -0.28
C ASN A 134 -5.31 -0.27 0.99
N GLU A 135 -4.50 0.30 1.88
CA GLU A 135 -4.13 -0.35 3.15
C GLU A 135 -5.34 -0.46 4.10
N ILE A 136 -6.14 0.60 4.22
CA ILE A 136 -7.37 0.60 5.02
C ILE A 136 -8.36 -0.44 4.46
N PHE A 137 -8.54 -0.47 3.13
CA PHE A 137 -9.38 -1.46 2.46
C PHE A 137 -8.89 -2.89 2.70
N LEU A 138 -7.59 -3.14 2.56
CA LEU A 138 -7.01 -4.46 2.81
C LEU A 138 -7.27 -4.92 4.24
N ARG A 139 -7.12 -4.04 5.24
CA ARG A 139 -7.40 -4.37 6.65
C ARG A 139 -8.86 -4.77 6.86
N ALA A 140 -9.79 -4.01 6.29
CA ALA A 140 -11.22 -4.32 6.40
C ALA A 140 -11.60 -5.64 5.73
N ALA A 141 -11.17 -5.87 4.48
CA ALA A 141 -11.42 -7.13 3.78
C ALA A 141 -10.79 -8.32 4.53
N THR A 142 -9.57 -8.13 5.05
CA THR A 142 -8.89 -9.15 5.87
C THR A 142 -9.66 -9.43 7.14
N SER A 143 -10.21 -8.41 7.79
CA SER A 143 -11.01 -8.59 8.99
C SER A 143 -12.29 -9.40 8.72
N VAL A 144 -13.00 -9.14 7.62
CA VAL A 144 -14.17 -9.94 7.22
C VAL A 144 -13.77 -11.39 6.91
N LYS A 145 -12.66 -11.58 6.18
CA LYS A 145 -12.10 -12.91 5.89
C LYS A 145 -11.76 -13.67 7.19
N ASP A 146 -11.11 -13.01 8.15
CA ASP A 146 -10.70 -13.61 9.42
C ASP A 146 -11.93 -13.95 10.28
N ALA A 147 -12.95 -13.08 10.33
CA ALA A 147 -14.19 -13.34 11.05
C ALA A 147 -14.97 -14.56 10.52
N ILE A 148 -15.01 -14.75 9.20
CA ILE A 148 -15.61 -15.94 8.58
C ILE A 148 -14.77 -17.19 8.88
N SER A 149 -13.44 -17.06 8.81
CA SER A 149 -12.51 -18.15 9.09
C SER A 149 -12.57 -18.61 10.54
N GLU A 150 -12.80 -17.70 11.49
CA GLU A 150 -12.95 -18.03 12.91
C GLU A 150 -14.15 -18.95 13.15
N VAL A 151 -15.31 -18.62 12.57
CA VAL A 151 -16.51 -19.46 12.66
C VAL A 151 -16.30 -20.82 12.00
N LEU A 152 -15.71 -20.85 10.79
CA LEU A 152 -15.43 -22.11 10.08
C LEU A 152 -14.45 -23.01 10.84
N SER A 153 -13.62 -22.44 11.72
CA SER A 153 -12.65 -23.21 12.51
C SER A 153 -13.26 -23.91 13.73
N GLU A 154 -14.44 -23.50 14.17
CA GLU A 154 -15.11 -24.01 15.37
C GLU A 154 -16.45 -24.69 15.01
N PRO A 155 -16.48 -26.03 14.91
CA PRO A 155 -17.70 -26.79 14.60
C PRO A 155 -18.85 -26.51 15.58
N ASP A 156 -18.54 -26.24 16.85
CA ASP A 156 -19.56 -25.91 17.84
C ASP A 156 -20.32 -24.62 17.50
N ASP A 157 -19.62 -23.63 16.93
CA ASP A 157 -20.20 -22.36 16.54
C ASP A 157 -21.04 -22.49 15.27
N MET A 158 -20.59 -23.27 14.28
CA MET A 158 -21.39 -23.59 13.08
C MET A 158 -22.71 -24.26 13.44
N ARG A 159 -22.68 -25.27 14.31
CA ARG A 159 -23.91 -25.93 14.78
C ARG A 159 -24.84 -24.98 15.53
N ARG A 160 -24.28 -24.05 16.32
CA ARG A 160 -25.07 -23.03 17.04
C ARG A 160 -25.71 -21.98 16.13
N MET A 161 -25.30 -21.91 14.87
CA MET A 161 -25.95 -21.02 13.89
C MET A 161 -27.32 -21.53 13.43
N TYR A 162 -27.67 -22.81 13.66
CA TYR A 162 -29.00 -23.37 13.35
C TYR A 162 -30.06 -22.93 14.38
N LEU A 163 -30.37 -21.63 14.40
CA LEU A 163 -31.27 -21.00 15.37
C LEU A 163 -32.70 -21.56 15.29
N THR A 164 -33.20 -21.86 14.09
CA THR A 164 -34.53 -22.44 13.89
C THR A 164 -34.63 -23.82 14.54
N GLY A 165 -33.62 -24.68 14.34
CA GLY A 165 -33.56 -26.02 14.95
C GLY A 165 -33.48 -25.97 16.48
N ILE A 166 -32.64 -25.07 17.01
CA ILE A 166 -32.49 -24.85 18.46
C ILE A 166 -33.80 -24.35 19.07
N SER A 167 -34.48 -23.40 18.42
CA SER A 167 -35.77 -22.87 18.90
C SER A 167 -36.89 -23.92 18.90
N ALA A 168 -36.82 -24.89 17.98
CA ALA A 168 -37.73 -26.03 17.90
C ALA A 168 -37.36 -27.19 18.84
N GLY A 169 -36.31 -27.06 19.66
CA GLY A 169 -35.84 -28.10 20.57
C GLY A 169 -35.17 -29.29 19.89
N ARG A 170 -34.73 -29.12 18.63
CA ARG A 170 -34.04 -30.15 17.83
C ARG A 170 -32.63 -29.67 17.50
N PRO A 171 -31.68 -29.76 18.45
CA PRO A 171 -30.29 -29.46 18.15
C PRO A 171 -29.76 -30.49 17.12
N ARG A 172 -29.02 -30.02 16.11
CA ARG A 172 -28.37 -30.92 15.15
C ARG A 172 -27.26 -31.74 15.80
N GLU A 173 -27.03 -32.94 15.27
CA GLU A 173 -25.89 -33.77 15.66
C GLU A 173 -24.58 -33.19 15.09
N TYR A 174 -23.44 -33.62 15.66
CA TYR A 174 -22.12 -33.22 15.16
C TYR A 174 -21.90 -33.71 13.74
N GLY A 175 -21.47 -32.82 12.84
CA GLY A 175 -21.11 -33.17 11.46
C GLY A 175 -22.26 -33.08 10.45
N ASP A 176 -23.42 -32.55 10.84
CA ASP A 176 -24.52 -32.20 9.94
C ASP A 176 -24.54 -30.68 9.67
N ASP A 177 -23.36 -30.11 9.42
CA ASP A 177 -23.11 -28.67 9.28
C ASP A 177 -22.78 -28.25 7.82
N ASP A 178 -22.93 -29.17 6.86
CA ASP A 178 -22.54 -29.00 5.45
C ASP A 178 -23.14 -27.73 4.79
N GLU A 179 -24.40 -27.40 5.12
CA GLU A 179 -25.11 -26.26 4.53
C GLU A 179 -24.47 -24.92 4.92
N ILE A 180 -24.17 -24.75 6.22
CA ILE A 180 -23.55 -23.51 6.73
C ILE A 180 -22.06 -23.45 6.35
N GLU A 181 -21.35 -24.58 6.37
CA GLU A 181 -19.96 -24.65 5.94
C GLU A 181 -19.81 -24.21 4.49
N LEU A 182 -20.63 -24.75 3.58
CA LEU A 182 -20.60 -24.39 2.16
C LEU A 182 -20.88 -22.89 1.94
N LEU A 183 -21.86 -22.33 2.66
CA LEU A 183 -22.20 -20.91 2.60
C LEU A 183 -21.00 -20.07 3.03
N LEU A 184 -20.45 -20.33 4.21
CA LEU A 184 -19.34 -19.56 4.76
C LEU A 184 -18.05 -19.72 3.92
N GLU A 185 -17.74 -20.92 3.44
CA GLU A 185 -16.60 -21.14 2.53
C GLU A 185 -16.71 -20.31 1.25
N THR A 186 -17.91 -20.20 0.69
CA THR A 186 -18.15 -19.44 -0.54
C THR A 186 -17.82 -17.97 -0.32
N TYR A 187 -18.31 -17.37 0.77
CA TYR A 187 -18.00 -15.97 1.11
C TYR A 187 -16.56 -15.78 1.58
N LEU A 188 -15.93 -16.77 2.20
CA LEU A 188 -14.50 -16.77 2.50
C LEU A 188 -13.66 -16.69 1.22
N LYS A 189 -14.02 -17.47 0.19
CA LYS A 189 -13.35 -17.44 -1.13
C LYS A 189 -13.50 -16.06 -1.79
N TYR A 190 -14.70 -15.47 -1.75
CA TYR A 190 -14.91 -14.11 -2.27
C TYR A 190 -14.07 -13.05 -1.53
N SER A 191 -14.08 -13.07 -0.20
CA SER A 191 -13.28 -12.13 0.61
C SER A 191 -11.78 -12.31 0.36
N THR A 192 -11.31 -13.56 0.26
CA THR A 192 -9.91 -13.87 -0.07
C THR A 192 -9.50 -13.29 -1.42
N SER A 193 -10.34 -13.39 -2.44
CA SER A 193 -10.09 -12.78 -3.77
C SER A 193 -9.93 -11.25 -3.68
N LEU A 194 -10.76 -10.58 -2.87
CA LEU A 194 -10.68 -9.14 -2.63
C LEU A 194 -9.36 -8.75 -1.94
N THR A 195 -8.97 -9.48 -0.89
CA THR A 195 -7.69 -9.24 -0.20
C THR A 195 -6.47 -9.43 -1.10
N LEU A 196 -6.51 -10.42 -2.01
CA LEU A 196 -5.46 -10.66 -2.98
C LEU A 196 -5.35 -9.50 -3.98
N THR A 197 -6.49 -9.01 -4.45
CA THR A 197 -6.55 -7.87 -5.37
C THR A 197 -5.96 -6.61 -4.72
N ALA A 198 -6.36 -6.31 -3.48
CA ALA A 198 -5.81 -5.19 -2.72
C ALA A 198 -4.29 -5.32 -2.49
N SER A 199 -3.83 -6.52 -2.08
CA SER A 199 -2.40 -6.80 -1.87
C SER A 199 -1.59 -6.60 -3.15
N ARG A 200 -2.13 -7.03 -4.30
CA ARG A 200 -1.51 -6.82 -5.61
C ARG A 200 -1.41 -5.34 -5.96
N ASN A 201 -2.46 -4.56 -5.70
CA ASN A 201 -2.43 -3.11 -5.92
C ASN A 201 -1.39 -2.41 -5.02
N LEU A 202 -1.32 -2.77 -3.74
CA LEU A 202 -0.30 -2.26 -2.82
C LEU A 202 1.12 -2.63 -3.27
N GLN A 203 1.32 -3.85 -3.76
CA GLN A 203 2.62 -4.24 -4.32
C GLN A 203 2.99 -3.38 -5.53
N ARG A 204 2.04 -3.12 -6.44
CA ARG A 204 2.26 -2.24 -7.60
C ARG A 204 2.63 -0.82 -7.19
N LEU A 205 1.91 -0.24 -6.22
CA LEU A 205 2.20 1.09 -5.68
C LEU A 205 3.57 1.14 -4.99
N ASN A 206 3.92 0.11 -4.21
CA ASN A 206 5.23 0.02 -3.55
C ASN A 206 6.37 -0.07 -4.58
N SER A 207 6.22 -0.88 -5.64
CA SER A 207 7.22 -0.95 -6.71
C SER A 207 7.36 0.37 -7.46
N ALA A 208 6.25 1.07 -7.74
CA ALA A 208 6.28 2.40 -8.35
C ALA A 208 7.00 3.41 -7.45
N SER A 209 6.70 3.43 -6.15
CA SER A 209 7.35 4.30 -5.17
C SER A 209 8.85 4.05 -5.03
N GLN A 210 9.27 2.78 -5.04
CA GLN A 210 10.68 2.41 -5.06
C GLN A 210 11.38 2.92 -6.33
N HIS A 211 10.73 2.76 -7.49
CA HIS A 211 11.27 3.28 -8.75
C HIS A 211 11.43 4.81 -8.74
N LEU A 212 10.45 5.55 -8.22
CA LEU A 212 10.56 7.01 -8.05
C LEU A 212 11.72 7.40 -7.12
N THR A 213 11.86 6.70 -6.00
CA THR A 213 12.96 6.94 -5.04
C THR A 213 14.32 6.71 -5.69
N LEU A 214 14.44 5.68 -6.54
CA LEU A 214 15.65 5.44 -7.34
C LEU A 214 15.91 6.56 -8.35
N LEU A 215 14.89 7.07 -9.05
CA LEU A 215 15.04 8.18 -9.99
C LEU A 215 15.48 9.49 -9.30
N LEU A 216 14.87 9.82 -8.15
CA LEU A 216 15.22 10.99 -7.36
C LEU A 216 16.66 10.92 -6.85
N SER A 217 17.06 9.75 -6.31
CA SER A 217 18.44 9.55 -5.85
C SER A 217 19.46 9.62 -6.99
N SER A 218 19.13 9.09 -8.17
CA SER A 218 19.95 9.21 -9.38
C SER A 218 20.09 10.67 -9.83
N THR A 219 18.99 11.43 -9.83
CA THR A 219 18.99 12.86 -10.19
C THR A 219 19.85 13.66 -9.22
N ARG A 220 19.70 13.44 -7.91
CA ARG A 220 20.55 14.04 -6.88
C ARG A 220 22.03 13.71 -7.10
N ASN A 221 22.35 12.45 -7.41
CA ASN A 221 23.72 12.04 -7.65
C ASN A 221 24.31 12.68 -8.92
N ARG A 222 23.50 12.84 -9.97
CA ARG A 222 23.88 13.56 -11.20
C ARG A 222 24.19 15.02 -10.92
N LEU A 223 23.36 15.70 -10.11
CA LEU A 223 23.57 17.09 -9.72
C LEU A 223 24.85 17.25 -8.89
N LEU A 224 25.06 16.38 -7.89
CA LEU A 224 26.28 16.39 -7.08
C LEU A 224 27.53 16.16 -7.93
N HIS A 225 27.48 15.27 -8.92
CA HIS A 225 28.59 15.08 -9.85
C HIS A 225 28.85 16.29 -10.74
N LEU A 226 27.82 17.05 -11.11
CA LEU A 226 27.97 18.27 -11.87
C LEU A 226 28.57 19.39 -11.00
N GLU A 227 28.08 19.55 -9.78
CA GLU A 227 28.57 20.50 -8.78
C GLU A 227 30.08 20.32 -8.53
N ILE A 228 30.52 19.10 -8.18
CA ILE A 228 31.95 18.81 -7.97
C ILE A 228 32.79 19.13 -9.22
N ARG A 229 32.26 18.90 -10.42
CA ARG A 229 32.99 19.23 -11.67
C ARG A 229 33.14 20.74 -11.84
N LEU A 230 32.10 21.51 -11.52
CA LEU A 230 32.15 22.97 -11.54
C LEU A 230 33.10 23.51 -10.46
N GLU A 231 33.09 22.95 -9.26
CA GLU A 231 34.03 23.33 -8.18
C GLU A 231 35.49 23.10 -8.59
N ILE A 232 35.82 21.95 -9.18
CA ILE A 232 37.17 21.68 -9.69
C ILE A 232 37.54 22.69 -10.80
N ALA A 233 36.61 23.03 -11.68
CA ALA A 233 36.84 24.02 -12.73
C ALA A 233 37.07 25.42 -12.15
N MET A 234 36.26 25.84 -11.17
CA MET A 234 36.41 27.12 -10.47
C MET A 234 37.73 27.21 -9.71
N LEU A 235 38.15 26.13 -9.04
CA LEU A 235 39.44 26.07 -8.34
C LEU A 235 40.61 26.17 -9.33
N ALA A 236 40.54 25.48 -10.48
CA ALA A 236 41.56 25.57 -11.52
C ALA A 236 41.65 26.97 -12.12
N MET A 237 40.50 27.61 -12.39
CA MET A 237 40.45 29.00 -12.87
C MET A 237 41.01 29.97 -11.83
N SER A 238 40.65 29.82 -10.55
CA SER A 238 41.15 30.65 -9.45
C SER A 238 42.67 30.53 -9.29
N ALA A 239 43.21 29.29 -9.33
CA ALA A 239 44.65 29.04 -9.26
C ALA A 239 45.42 29.66 -10.43
N GLY A 240 44.88 29.59 -11.66
CA GLY A 240 45.47 30.23 -12.84
C GLY A 240 45.34 31.76 -12.84
N ALA A 241 44.27 32.30 -12.24
CA ALA A 241 44.04 33.74 -12.16
C ALA A 241 45.01 34.45 -11.20
N LEU A 242 45.52 33.77 -10.17
CA LEU A 242 46.42 34.39 -9.19
C LEU A 242 47.72 34.94 -9.80
N PRO A 243 48.53 34.18 -10.58
CA PRO A 243 49.68 34.74 -11.27
C PRO A 243 49.28 35.84 -12.26
N ALA A 244 48.20 35.65 -13.01
CA ALA A 244 47.71 36.65 -13.97
C ALA A 244 47.35 37.97 -13.29
N ALA A 245 46.75 37.92 -12.09
CA ALA A 245 46.42 39.09 -11.29
C ALA A 245 47.69 39.76 -10.75
N ILE A 246 48.66 39.00 -10.23
CA ILE A 246 49.94 39.54 -9.72
C ILE A 246 50.73 40.26 -10.83
N PHE A 247 50.83 39.66 -12.02
CA PHE A 247 51.51 40.28 -13.17
C PHE A 247 50.67 41.35 -13.88
N GLY A 248 49.35 41.33 -13.73
CA GLY A 248 48.46 42.39 -14.21
C GLY A 248 48.42 43.62 -13.29
N MET A 249 48.94 43.52 -12.07
CA MET A 249 49.19 44.67 -11.20
C MET A 249 50.43 45.42 -11.70
N ASN A 250 50.39 46.76 -11.65
CA ASN A 250 51.46 47.66 -12.06
C ASN A 250 52.69 47.60 -11.13
N LEU A 251 53.30 46.42 -11.00
CA LEU A 251 54.55 46.16 -10.32
C LEU A 251 55.66 46.20 -11.37
N THR A 252 56.73 46.95 -11.13
CA THR A 252 57.89 47.05 -12.03
C THR A 252 58.69 45.75 -12.05
N SER A 253 58.13 44.74 -12.68
CA SER A 253 58.76 43.47 -12.95
C SER A 253 59.60 43.68 -14.20
N HIS A 254 60.93 43.74 -14.09
CA HIS A 254 61.86 43.89 -15.22
C HIS A 254 61.85 42.68 -16.20
N LEU A 255 60.79 41.86 -16.18
CA LEU A 255 60.49 40.74 -17.08
C LEU A 255 59.75 41.17 -18.35
N GLU A 256 59.21 42.40 -18.41
CA GLU A 256 58.39 42.90 -19.52
C GLU A 256 59.19 43.18 -20.81
N GLU A 257 60.50 43.42 -20.70
CA GLU A 257 61.37 43.76 -21.85
C GLU A 257 61.73 42.55 -22.73
N HIS A 258 61.42 41.32 -22.27
CA HIS A 258 61.76 40.10 -22.99
C HIS A 258 60.64 39.63 -23.94
N PRO A 259 60.93 39.39 -25.24
CA PRO A 259 59.94 38.97 -26.24
C PRO A 259 59.18 37.67 -25.91
N TRP A 260 59.76 36.81 -25.05
CA TRP A 260 59.21 35.49 -24.70
C TRP A 260 58.41 35.48 -23.39
N ALA A 261 58.46 36.55 -22.59
CA ALA A 261 57.85 36.59 -21.25
C ALA A 261 56.33 36.38 -21.27
N PHE A 262 55.64 36.96 -22.26
CA PHE A 262 54.20 36.79 -22.45
C PHE A 262 53.81 35.32 -22.67
N TRP A 263 54.55 34.61 -23.53
CA TRP A 263 54.31 33.20 -23.82
C TRP A 263 54.63 32.32 -22.60
N ALA A 264 55.72 32.61 -21.87
CA ALA A 264 56.06 31.89 -20.65
C ALA A 264 55.01 32.05 -19.55
N ALA A 265 54.47 33.27 -19.36
CA ALA A 265 53.39 33.51 -18.40
C ALA A 265 52.10 32.78 -18.77
N THR A 266 51.70 32.83 -20.04
CA THR A 266 50.49 32.16 -20.55
C THR A 266 50.58 30.65 -20.41
N VAL A 267 51.72 30.05 -20.77
CA VAL A 267 51.99 28.62 -20.60
C VAL A 267 52.03 28.25 -19.12
N GLY A 268 52.68 29.07 -18.28
CA GLY A 268 52.75 28.86 -16.83
C GLY A 268 51.39 28.84 -16.15
N ILE A 269 50.53 29.82 -16.46
CA ILE A 269 49.14 29.88 -15.98
C ILE A 269 48.34 28.65 -16.42
N GLY A 270 48.45 28.27 -17.69
CA GLY A 270 47.82 27.06 -18.21
C GLY A 270 48.29 25.78 -17.50
N MET A 271 49.58 25.71 -17.17
CA MET A 271 50.19 24.58 -16.46
C MET A 271 49.69 24.50 -15.01
N ILE A 272 49.59 25.64 -14.31
CA ILE A 272 49.03 25.73 -12.96
C ILE A 272 47.56 25.30 -12.95
N ALA A 273 46.75 25.82 -13.87
CA ALA A 273 45.34 25.44 -13.99
C ALA A 273 45.17 23.93 -14.32
N PHE A 274 46.06 23.38 -15.16
CA PHE A 274 46.08 21.97 -15.48
C PHE A 274 46.44 21.10 -14.26
N ILE A 275 47.50 21.45 -13.52
CA ILE A 275 47.88 20.76 -12.27
C ILE A 275 46.73 20.80 -11.27
N ALA A 276 46.14 21.97 -11.04
CA ALA A 276 45.02 22.15 -10.12
C ALA A 276 43.83 21.23 -10.50
N THR A 277 43.50 21.15 -11.79
CA THR A 277 42.48 20.24 -12.31
C THR A 277 42.83 18.77 -12.05
N GLN A 278 44.09 18.37 -12.29
CA GLN A 278 44.53 16.98 -12.06
C GLN A 278 44.49 16.59 -10.58
N ILE A 279 44.90 17.50 -9.67
CA ILE A 279 44.83 17.29 -8.22
C ILE A 279 43.37 17.12 -7.79
N GLY A 280 42.47 18.00 -8.24
CA GLY A 280 41.04 17.90 -7.94
C GLY A 280 40.42 16.58 -8.43
N ARG A 281 40.76 16.16 -9.65
CA ARG A 281 40.30 14.87 -10.21
C ARG A 281 40.87 13.67 -9.45
N TYR A 282 42.14 13.72 -9.04
CA TYR A 282 42.79 12.66 -8.27
C TYR A 282 42.15 12.52 -6.87
N GLY A 283 41.92 13.64 -6.18
CA GLY A 283 41.24 13.67 -4.89
C GLY A 283 39.86 13.02 -4.96
N LEU A 284 39.07 13.32 -6.01
CA LEU A 284 37.77 12.71 -6.22
C LEU A 284 37.84 11.18 -6.44
N ARG A 285 38.82 10.71 -7.21
CA ARG A 285 39.03 9.27 -7.43
C ARG A 285 39.39 8.55 -6.13
N LYS A 286 40.26 9.15 -5.30
CA LYS A 286 40.63 8.59 -4.00
C LYS A 286 39.44 8.54 -3.05
N ALA A 287 38.67 9.62 -2.95
CA ALA A 287 37.46 9.68 -2.12
C ALA A 287 36.41 8.63 -2.54
N ARG A 288 36.25 8.37 -3.84
CA ARG A 288 35.36 7.31 -4.35
C ARG A 288 35.81 5.92 -3.94
N ARG A 289 37.12 5.62 -3.98
CA ARG A 289 37.64 4.30 -3.55
C ARG A 289 37.32 4.03 -2.08
N VAL A 290 37.57 5.00 -1.21
CA VAL A 290 37.30 4.85 0.24
C VAL A 290 35.81 4.63 0.52
N LYS A 291 34.92 5.37 -0.17
CA LYS A 291 33.47 5.16 -0.02
C LYS A 291 33.03 3.76 -0.49
N MET A 292 33.62 3.23 -1.56
CA MET A 292 33.33 1.88 -2.03
C MET A 292 33.87 0.79 -1.10
N GLU A 293 35.06 0.99 -0.52
CA GLU A 293 35.63 0.09 0.50
C GLU A 293 34.74 0.04 1.75
N GLN A 294 34.25 1.19 2.24
CA GLN A 294 33.34 1.24 3.38
C GLN A 294 31.97 0.60 3.09
N ALA A 295 31.41 0.82 1.90
CA ALA A 295 30.16 0.19 1.48
C ALA A 295 30.29 -1.34 1.34
N GLY A 296 31.43 -1.82 0.84
CA GLY A 296 31.75 -3.25 0.75
C GLY A 296 31.88 -3.92 2.11
N LEU A 297 32.50 -3.25 3.09
CA LEU A 297 32.64 -3.75 4.46
C LEU A 297 31.28 -3.87 5.18
N LEU A 298 30.38 -2.89 5.00
CA LEU A 298 29.02 -2.94 5.57
C LEU A 298 28.15 -4.03 4.92
N ALA A 299 28.33 -4.31 3.63
CA ALA A 299 27.64 -5.40 2.93
C ALA A 299 28.17 -6.78 3.35
N GLY A 300 29.48 -6.92 3.56
CA GLY A 300 30.10 -8.16 4.06
C GLY A 300 29.67 -8.53 5.48
N SER A 301 29.57 -7.54 6.37
CA SER A 301 29.13 -7.77 7.76
C SER A 301 27.66 -8.23 7.87
N LYS A 302 26.77 -7.83 6.96
CA LYS A 302 25.38 -8.32 6.94
C LYS A 302 25.26 -9.79 6.55
N HIS A 303 26.19 -10.33 5.76
CA HIS A 303 26.17 -11.74 5.34
C HIS A 303 26.67 -12.69 6.45
N GLU A 304 27.54 -12.22 7.35
CA GLU A 304 28.07 -13.01 8.48
C GLU A 304 27.06 -13.21 9.62
N ILE A 305 26.05 -12.35 9.76
CA ILE A 305 25.05 -12.43 10.84
C ILE A 305 23.95 -13.47 10.51
N SER A 306 23.67 -13.72 9.23
CA SER A 306 22.63 -14.68 8.79
C SER A 306 23.04 -16.16 8.90
N SER A 307 24.29 -16.49 9.23
CA SER A 307 24.78 -17.88 9.34
C SER A 307 24.87 -18.43 10.76
N LEU A 308 24.38 -17.71 11.78
CA LEU A 308 24.59 -18.07 13.19
C LEU A 308 23.29 -18.32 13.98
N THR A 309 22.30 -19.02 13.44
CA THR A 309 21.28 -19.70 14.26
C THR A 309 20.68 -20.90 13.52
N HIS A 310 21.34 -22.05 13.59
CA HIS A 310 20.64 -23.33 13.72
C HIS A 310 21.64 -24.40 14.16
N TYR A 311 21.58 -24.80 15.43
CA TYR A 311 21.90 -26.16 15.87
C TYR A 311 20.87 -26.53 16.96
N PRO A 312 20.56 -27.83 17.07
CA PRO A 312 19.24 -28.40 17.30
C PRO A 312 18.73 -28.31 18.74
#